data_AF-A0A149VUQ8-F1
#
_entry.id   AF-A0A149VUQ8-F1
#
_cell.length_a   1.000
_cell.length_b   1.000
_cell.length_c   1.000
_cell.angle_alpha   90.00
_cell.angle_beta   90.00
_cell.angle_gamma   90.00
#
_symmetry.space_group_name_H-M   'P 1'
#
loop_
_entity.id
_entity.type
_entity.pdbx_description
1 polymer ?
#
loop_
_entity_poly.entity_id
_entity_poly.type
_entity_poly.pdbx_seq_one_letter_code
_entity_poly.pdbx_strand_id
1 'polypeptide(L)'
;MSCCTKDQTKNNSTKKIKCPSCDNDSHLVNHKTILYQLKKPWLFDFSDKNFYFCSSSKCSVIYFCEDNTTIGFDELKIQSESMKNTLCFCFNISKLDFQLQPNLKEFVSNQTKKGLCACEINNPSGKCCLKNLKS
;
A
#
# COMPACT_ATOMS: atom_id res chain seq x y z
N MET A 1 -15.39 -22.08 -18.13
CA MET A 1 -14.59 -22.01 -16.89
C MET A 1 -15.04 -20.79 -16.12
N SER A 2 -15.75 -20.99 -15.01
CA SER A 2 -16.27 -19.89 -14.17
C SER A 2 -15.25 -19.59 -13.07
N CYS A 3 -14.64 -18.41 -13.07
CA CYS A 3 -13.52 -18.05 -12.19
C CYS A 3 -13.85 -16.82 -11.31
N CYS A 4 -15.04 -16.79 -10.70
CA CYS A 4 -15.40 -15.75 -9.73
C CYS A 4 -16.18 -16.34 -8.56
N THR A 5 -15.48 -16.88 -7.56
CA THR A 5 -16.03 -16.99 -6.21
C THR A 5 -15.81 -15.66 -5.51
N LYS A 6 -16.91 -14.99 -5.17
CA LYS A 6 -16.87 -13.78 -4.34
C LYS A 6 -16.45 -14.23 -2.94
N ASP A 7 -15.24 -13.88 -2.51
CA ASP A 7 -14.86 -14.08 -1.13
C ASP A 7 -15.62 -13.12 -0.23
N GLN A 8 -16.31 -13.72 0.72
CA GLN A 8 -17.07 -13.04 1.76
C GLN A 8 -16.09 -12.30 2.65
N THR A 9 -16.20 -10.97 2.64
CA THR A 9 -15.50 -10.10 3.58
C THR A 9 -15.93 -10.46 5.01
N LYS A 10 -15.12 -11.27 5.70
CA LYS A 10 -15.23 -11.41 7.16
C LYS A 10 -14.90 -10.06 7.79
N ASN A 11 -15.94 -9.41 8.31
CA ASN A 11 -15.83 -8.24 9.17
C ASN A 11 -15.10 -8.63 10.45
N ASN A 12 -13.77 -8.48 10.47
CA ASN A 12 -13.00 -8.62 11.71
C ASN A 12 -12.82 -7.25 12.37
N SER A 13 -13.31 -7.21 13.62
CA SER A 13 -13.27 -6.10 14.57
C SER A 13 -11.94 -5.33 14.57
N THR A 14 -12.05 -4.01 14.63
CA THR A 14 -10.97 -3.01 14.56
C THR A 14 -10.07 -3.01 15.81
N LYS A 15 -9.30 -4.07 16.06
CA LYS A 15 -8.16 -3.97 16.98
C LYS A 15 -7.09 -3.12 16.30
N LYS A 16 -6.77 -1.96 16.89
CA LYS A 16 -5.65 -1.13 16.42
C LYS A 16 -4.35 -1.88 16.71
N ILE A 17 -3.84 -2.58 15.70
CA ILE A 17 -2.54 -3.24 15.77
C ILE A 17 -1.44 -2.20 15.48
N LYS A 18 -0.38 -2.25 16.27
CA LYS A 18 0.80 -1.39 16.14
C LYS A 18 1.92 -2.15 15.43
N CYS A 19 2.80 -1.43 14.74
CA CYS A 19 3.96 -2.03 14.11
C CYS A 19 4.93 -2.60 15.17
N PRO A 20 5.34 -3.88 15.08
CA PRO A 20 6.21 -4.50 16.09
C PRO A 20 7.63 -3.91 16.10
N SER A 21 8.04 -3.25 15.01
CA SER A 21 9.39 -2.65 14.90
C SER A 21 9.48 -1.22 15.42
N CYS A 22 8.42 -0.41 15.27
CA CYS A 22 8.50 1.04 15.56
C CYS A 22 7.32 1.61 16.36
N ASP A 23 6.39 0.77 16.83
CA ASP A 23 5.20 1.14 17.61
C ASP A 23 4.30 2.21 16.96
N ASN A 24 4.42 2.43 15.65
CA ASN A 24 3.54 3.34 14.91
C ASN A 24 2.24 2.66 14.49
N ASP A 25 1.24 3.48 14.17
CA ASP A 25 -0.04 3.02 13.68
C ASP A 25 0.08 2.22 12.38
N SER A 26 -0.78 1.22 12.26
CA SER A 26 -0.89 0.37 11.08
C SER A 26 -2.34 0.22 10.63
N HIS A 27 -2.54 -0.29 9.42
CA HIS A 27 -3.86 -0.66 8.93
C HIS A 27 -3.82 -1.96 8.13
N LEU A 28 -4.91 -2.72 8.19
CA LEU A 28 -5.08 -3.94 7.40
C LEU A 28 -4.95 -3.64 5.90
N VAL A 29 -4.20 -4.47 5.19
CA VAL A 29 -3.99 -4.35 3.75
C VAL A 29 -4.40 -5.66 3.05
N ASN A 30 -4.93 -5.55 1.82
CA ASN A 30 -5.35 -6.72 1.07
C ASN A 30 -4.12 -7.51 0.57
N HIS A 31 -4.17 -8.85 0.59
CA HIS A 31 -3.10 -9.69 0.04
C HIS A 31 -2.76 -9.33 -1.41
N LYS A 32 -3.77 -8.98 -2.22
CA LYS A 32 -3.59 -8.52 -3.59
C LYS A 32 -2.64 -7.32 -3.67
N THR A 33 -2.71 -6.39 -2.73
CA THR A 33 -1.75 -5.27 -2.66
C THR A 33 -0.33 -5.81 -2.49
N ILE A 34 -0.11 -6.67 -1.50
CA ILE A 34 1.24 -7.16 -1.15
C ILE A 34 1.82 -8.00 -2.28
N LEU A 35 1.03 -8.90 -2.87
CA LEU A 35 1.44 -9.77 -3.99
C LEU A 35 1.97 -8.96 -5.19
N TYR A 36 1.36 -7.81 -5.49
CA TYR A 36 1.82 -6.94 -6.57
C TYR A 36 3.10 -6.18 -6.23
N GLN A 37 3.42 -6.02 -4.95
CA GLN A 37 4.58 -5.28 -4.47
C GLN A 37 5.83 -6.15 -4.28
N LEU A 38 5.67 -7.45 -3.99
CA LEU A 38 6.78 -8.36 -3.72
C LEU A 38 7.61 -8.71 -4.96
N LYS A 39 8.94 -8.79 -4.84
CA LYS A 39 9.85 -9.28 -5.89
C LYS A 39 9.59 -10.75 -6.22
N LYS A 40 9.32 -11.56 -5.20
CA LYS A 40 9.15 -13.02 -5.29
C LYS A 40 7.92 -13.48 -4.49
N PRO A 41 6.70 -13.14 -4.92
CA PRO A 41 5.48 -13.42 -4.16
C PRO A 41 5.23 -14.91 -3.87
N TRP A 42 5.73 -15.82 -4.72
CA TRP A 42 5.60 -17.27 -4.55
C TRP A 42 6.42 -17.84 -3.37
N LEU A 43 7.27 -17.04 -2.72
CA LEU A 43 8.01 -17.45 -1.53
C LEU A 43 7.28 -17.14 -0.21
N PHE A 44 6.12 -16.48 -0.28
CA PHE A 44 5.37 -16.03 0.89
C PHE A 44 4.09 -16.84 1.06
N ASP A 45 3.86 -17.31 2.29
CA ASP A 45 2.61 -17.92 2.69
C ASP A 45 1.66 -16.87 3.25
N PHE A 46 0.55 -16.68 2.55
CA PHE A 46 -0.52 -15.75 2.92
C PHE A 46 -1.72 -16.44 3.59
N SER A 47 -1.71 -17.78 3.67
CA SER A 47 -2.83 -18.57 4.14
C SER A 47 -3.18 -18.21 5.58
N ASP A 48 -4.45 -17.91 5.84
CA ASP A 48 -5.00 -17.59 7.16
C ASP A 48 -4.33 -16.40 7.90
N LYS A 49 -3.60 -15.53 7.20
CA LYS A 49 -2.88 -14.39 7.81
C LYS A 49 -3.45 -13.04 7.40
N ASN A 50 -3.70 -12.16 8.38
CA ASN A 50 -3.94 -10.75 8.13
C ASN A 50 -2.62 -9.99 8.09
N PHE A 51 -2.42 -9.19 7.04
CA PHE A 51 -1.25 -8.33 6.93
C PHE A 51 -1.61 -6.87 7.10
N TYR A 52 -0.70 -6.13 7.72
CA TYR A 52 -0.86 -4.74 8.09
C TYR A 52 0.25 -3.91 7.46
N PHE A 53 -0.09 -2.74 6.95
CA PHE A 53 0.87 -1.75 6.46
C PHE A 53 1.30 -0.82 7.60
N CYS A 54 2.61 -0.64 7.80
CA CYS A 54 3.14 0.35 8.75
C CYS A 54 3.06 1.76 8.16
N SER A 55 2.43 2.70 8.89
CA SER A 55 2.26 4.08 8.41
C SER A 55 3.51 4.96 8.52
N SER A 56 4.59 4.45 9.14
CA SER A 56 5.82 5.22 9.38
C SER A 56 6.75 5.16 8.17
N SER A 57 7.04 6.33 7.58
CA SER A 57 8.02 6.46 6.49
C SER A 57 9.47 6.27 6.93
N LYS A 58 9.72 6.20 8.25
CA LYS A 58 11.05 5.99 8.84
C LYS A 58 11.30 4.54 9.26
N CYS A 59 10.28 3.68 9.23
CA CYS A 59 10.42 2.28 9.59
C CYS A 59 11.00 1.47 8.42
N SER A 60 11.82 0.46 8.72
CA SER A 60 12.31 -0.51 7.74
C SER A 60 11.26 -1.56 7.39
N VAL A 61 10.27 -1.78 8.27
CA VAL A 61 9.14 -2.68 8.06
C VAL A 61 8.04 -1.95 7.29
N ILE A 62 7.61 -2.53 6.16
CA ILE A 62 6.49 -2.05 5.35
C ILE A 62 5.22 -2.81 5.65
N TYR A 63 5.29 -4.14 5.63
CA TYR A 63 4.19 -5.01 6.02
C TYR A 63 4.58 -5.92 7.17
N PHE A 64 3.59 -6.31 7.96
CA PHE A 64 3.77 -7.34 8.98
C PHE A 64 2.44 -8.07 9.22
N CYS A 65 2.49 -9.25 9.83
CA CYS A 65 1.29 -9.97 10.29
C CYS A 65 1.37 -10.34 11.77
N GLU A 66 0.29 -10.94 12.29
CA GLU A 66 0.08 -11.20 13.71
C GLU A 66 1.10 -12.17 14.32
N ASP A 67 1.76 -13.00 13.49
CA ASP A 67 2.83 -13.92 13.89
C ASP A 67 4.22 -13.28 13.95
N ASN A 68 4.29 -11.94 13.83
CA ASN A 68 5.52 -11.14 13.75
C ASN A 68 6.37 -11.35 12.48
N THR A 69 5.86 -12.03 11.44
CA THR A 69 6.50 -11.97 10.12
C THR A 69 6.51 -10.52 9.64
N THR A 70 7.65 -10.07 9.13
CA THR A 70 7.82 -8.71 8.58
C THR A 70 8.31 -8.76 7.15
N ILE A 71 7.93 -7.74 6.37
CA ILE A 71 8.34 -7.53 4.99
C ILE A 71 8.88 -6.10 4.91
N GLY A 72 10.16 -5.96 4.57
CA GLY A 72 10.86 -4.69 4.40
C GLY A 72 11.11 -4.38 2.93
N PHE A 73 12.00 -3.41 2.68
CA PHE A 73 12.30 -2.95 1.32
C PHE A 73 13.04 -3.99 0.46
N ASP A 74 13.79 -4.91 1.08
CA ASP A 74 14.56 -5.92 0.36
C ASP A 74 13.66 -6.92 -0.36
N GLU A 75 12.45 -7.12 0.13
CA GLU A 75 11.43 -7.99 -0.46
C GLU A 75 10.58 -7.28 -1.53
N LEU A 76 10.57 -5.94 -1.62
CA LEU A 76 9.67 -5.18 -2.50
C LEU A 76 10.31 -4.75 -3.83
N LYS A 77 9.52 -4.75 -4.91
CA LYS A 77 9.94 -4.27 -6.24
C LYS A 77 10.39 -2.80 -6.21
N ILE A 78 9.72 -2.00 -5.39
CA ILE A 78 10.03 -0.58 -5.23
C ILE A 78 11.15 -0.37 -4.23
N GLN A 79 12.09 0.51 -4.59
CA GLN A 79 13.19 0.90 -3.72
C GLN A 79 12.72 1.87 -2.64
N SER A 80 13.42 1.89 -1.51
CA SER A 80 13.06 2.70 -0.35
C SER A 80 12.98 4.19 -0.65
N GLU A 81 13.94 4.73 -1.41
CA GLU A 81 13.98 6.14 -1.76
C GLU A 81 12.82 6.52 -2.68
N SER A 82 12.53 5.69 -3.70
CA SER A 82 11.38 5.89 -4.57
C SER A 82 10.08 5.87 -3.77
N MET A 83 9.89 4.88 -2.88
CA MET A 83 8.69 4.78 -2.05
C MET A 83 8.50 6.01 -1.14
N LYS A 84 9.59 6.55 -0.58
CA LYS A 84 9.54 7.75 0.27
C LYS A 84 9.24 9.03 -0.51
N ASN A 85 9.60 9.09 -1.78
CA ASN A 85 9.47 10.29 -2.61
C ASN A 85 8.20 10.28 -3.49
N THR A 86 7.58 9.14 -3.72
CA THR A 86 6.35 9.03 -4.52
C THR A 86 5.11 9.37 -3.69
N LEU A 87 4.28 10.30 -4.19
CA LEU A 87 2.96 10.61 -3.62
C LEU A 87 1.85 9.82 -4.31
N CYS A 88 1.90 9.68 -5.63
CA CYS A 88 0.95 8.88 -6.40
C CYS A 88 1.67 7.82 -7.24
N PHE A 89 1.56 6.56 -6.80
CA PHE A 89 2.16 5.41 -7.49
C PHE A 89 1.47 5.07 -8.82
N CYS A 90 0.19 5.42 -8.99
CA CYS A 90 -0.53 5.13 -10.24
C CYS A 90 -0.02 5.94 -11.43
N PHE A 91 0.44 7.17 -11.18
CA PHE A 91 0.87 8.11 -12.23
C PHE A 91 2.32 8.54 -12.05
N ASN A 92 3.08 7.84 -11.21
CA ASN A 92 4.48 8.12 -10.88
C ASN A 92 4.75 9.59 -10.51
N ILE A 93 3.89 10.18 -9.69
CA ILE A 93 4.04 11.58 -9.23
C ILE A 93 4.82 11.59 -7.94
N SER A 94 5.95 12.28 -7.93
CA SER A 94 6.78 12.50 -6.75
C SER A 94 6.32 13.72 -5.93
N LYS A 95 6.88 13.86 -4.73
CA LYS A 95 6.74 15.07 -3.90
C LYS A 95 7.24 16.32 -4.64
N LEU A 96 8.34 16.20 -5.38
CA LEU A 96 8.92 17.30 -6.14
C LEU A 96 8.01 17.72 -7.29
N ASP A 97 7.47 16.78 -8.06
CA ASP A 97 6.51 17.08 -9.13
C ASP A 97 5.32 17.86 -8.58
N PHE A 98 4.79 17.43 -7.42
CA PHE A 98 3.66 18.08 -6.77
C PHE A 98 4.00 19.49 -6.25
N GLN A 99 5.24 19.72 -5.80
CA GLN A 99 5.73 21.04 -5.40
C GLN A 99 5.87 21.98 -6.61
N LEU A 100 6.30 21.46 -7.75
CA LEU A 100 6.52 22.24 -8.98
C LEU A 100 5.23 22.45 -9.78
N GLN A 101 4.24 21.57 -9.63
CA GLN A 101 2.98 21.59 -10.40
C GLN A 101 1.76 21.39 -9.49
N PRO A 102 1.22 22.48 -8.89
CA PRO A 102 0.08 22.40 -7.98
C PRO A 102 -1.21 21.82 -8.61
N ASN A 103 -1.35 21.91 -9.94
CA ASN A 103 -2.48 21.36 -10.70
C ASN A 103 -2.47 19.82 -10.80
N LEU A 104 -1.40 19.15 -10.37
CA LEU A 104 -1.35 17.68 -10.37
C LEU A 104 -2.42 17.05 -9.49
N LYS A 105 -2.88 17.73 -8.44
CA LYS A 105 -4.01 17.25 -7.63
C LYS A 105 -5.28 17.09 -8.46
N GLU A 106 -5.57 18.05 -9.32
CA GLU A 106 -6.72 18.01 -10.21
C GLU A 106 -6.57 16.91 -11.26
N PHE A 107 -5.37 16.78 -11.86
CA PHE A 107 -5.06 15.68 -12.77
C PHE A 107 -5.34 14.32 -12.13
N VAL A 108 -4.79 14.05 -10.94
CA VAL A 108 -4.99 12.78 -10.21
C VAL A 108 -6.46 12.54 -9.91
N SER A 109 -7.18 13.59 -9.47
CA SER A 109 -8.62 13.51 -9.19
C SER A 109 -9.41 13.10 -10.44
N ASN A 110 -9.14 13.74 -11.57
CA ASN A 110 -9.82 13.47 -12.83
C ASN A 110 -9.54 12.06 -13.37
N GLN A 111 -8.29 11.59 -13.33
CA GLN A 111 -7.99 10.21 -13.76
C GLN A 111 -8.58 9.16 -12.81
N THR A 112 -8.64 9.45 -11.50
CA THR A 112 -9.27 8.57 -10.51
C THR A 112 -10.77 8.44 -10.77
N LYS A 113 -11.48 9.56 -11.05
CA LYS A 113 -12.92 9.54 -11.40
C LYS A 113 -13.22 8.73 -12.66
N LYS A 114 -12.27 8.70 -13.61
CA LYS A 114 -12.36 7.89 -14.84
C LYS A 114 -12.06 6.40 -14.62
N GLY A 115 -11.73 5.98 -13.39
CA GLY A 115 -11.36 4.60 -13.10
C GLY A 115 -9.99 4.18 -13.64
N LEU A 116 -9.13 5.14 -14.00
CA LEU A 116 -7.81 4.87 -14.60
C LEU A 116 -6.70 4.65 -13.58
N CYS A 117 -7.01 4.76 -12.28
CA CYS A 117 -6.05 4.45 -11.21
C CYS A 117 -6.22 3.00 -10.73
N ALA A 118 -5.12 2.38 -10.32
CA ALA A 118 -5.12 1.05 -9.71
C ALA A 118 -4.47 1.10 -8.31
N CYS A 119 -4.94 2.01 -7.46
CA CYS A 119 -4.30 2.32 -6.17
C CYS A 119 -4.16 1.09 -5.27
N GLU A 120 -5.13 0.17 -5.32
CA GLU A 120 -5.18 -1.05 -4.51
C GLU A 120 -4.01 -2.00 -4.78
N ILE A 121 -3.38 -1.92 -5.95
CA ILE A 121 -2.22 -2.73 -6.32
C ILE A 121 -0.95 -1.92 -6.47
N ASN A 122 -1.04 -0.66 -6.89
CA ASN A 122 0.12 0.18 -7.17
C ASN A 122 0.64 0.91 -5.92
N ASN A 123 -0.25 1.34 -5.02
CA ASN A 123 0.17 2.01 -3.79
C ASN A 123 0.47 0.93 -2.73
N PRO A 124 1.69 0.88 -2.15
CA PRO A 124 2.02 -0.08 -1.10
C PRO A 124 1.04 -0.07 0.08
N SER A 125 0.45 1.08 0.41
CA SER A 125 -0.56 1.17 1.47
C SER A 125 -1.93 0.59 1.12
N GLY A 126 -2.16 0.24 -0.15
CA GLY A 126 -3.47 -0.17 -0.68
C GLY A 126 -4.51 0.96 -0.74
N LYS A 127 -4.14 2.19 -0.37
CA LYS A 127 -5.07 3.33 -0.29
C LYS A 127 -4.87 4.31 -1.45
N CYS A 128 -5.94 5.00 -1.83
CA CYS A 128 -5.86 6.07 -2.82
C CYS A 128 -4.99 7.24 -2.33
N CYS A 129 -4.07 7.69 -3.18
CA CYS A 129 -3.15 8.79 -2.90
C CYS A 129 -3.87 10.13 -2.65
N LEU A 130 -5.08 10.33 -3.16
CA LEU A 130 -5.84 11.58 -2.99
C LEU A 130 -6.04 11.97 -1.52
N LYS A 131 -6.12 10.99 -0.61
CA LYS A 131 -6.20 11.27 0.84
C LYS A 131 -4.95 11.96 1.41
N ASN A 132 -3.81 11.76 0.75
CA ASN A 132 -2.51 12.29 1.17
C ASN A 132 -2.11 13.55 0.38
N LEU A 133 -2.80 13.86 -0.72
CA LEU A 133 -2.59 15.08 -1.50
C LEU A 133 -3.30 16.27 -0.81
N LYS A 134 -2.66 16.83 0.21
CA LYS A 134 -3.09 18.08 0.85
C LYS A 134 -2.68 19.27 -0.02
N SER A 135 -3.56 20.26 -0.09
CA SER A 135 -3.29 21.57 -0.69
C SER A 135 -2.67 22.47 0.35
#